data_AF-A0A641RWD9-F1
#
_entry.id   AF-A0A641RWD9-F1
#
_cell.length_a   1.000
_cell.length_b   1.000
_cell.length_c   1.000
_cell.angle_alpha   90.00
_cell.angle_beta   90.00
_cell.angle_gamma   90.00
#
_symmetry.space_group_name_H-M   'P 1'
#
loop_
_entity.id
_entity.type
_entity.pdbx_description
1 polymer ?
#
loop_
_entity_poly.entity_id
_entity_poly.type
_entity_poly.pdbx_seq_one_letter_code
_entity_poly.pdbx_strand_id
1 'polypeptide(L)'
;MAILSNGKFYGFLCSVKETGQKLTNGVKEYVEDFVSGFAGHGWKIWEYVKGKWMLEIDSIRVRGQFTVFEMLISKVRAIIGAQAITQGCGKIKTAELSEDGTAYLITLEDAEMSFMEHDFIRCQEFTGSQKVYHVEIESVADGIIRVPLSEFDLDEEGIVLNPPAPGDDIVQFGNSQNKARQSAIYLHADETGQPAIDVMFDINGKNWDGKVKIRVGGDIPDSGGLKGFYCENGMIKGTDSNGHTVYC
;
A
#
# COMPACT_ATOMS: atom_id res chain seq x y z
N MET A 1 -1.57 23.12 -20.58
CA MET A 1 -1.22 22.63 -21.93
C MET A 1 -0.28 21.45 -21.72
N ALA A 2 -0.80 20.22 -21.77
CA ALA A 2 0.04 19.04 -21.66
C ALA A 2 0.71 18.81 -23.01
N ILE A 3 2.04 18.97 -23.06
CA ILE A 3 2.86 18.73 -24.25
C ILE A 3 3.67 17.48 -23.95
N LEU A 4 3.39 16.38 -24.66
CA LEU A 4 4.16 15.14 -24.60
C LEU A 4 5.03 15.02 -25.86
N SER A 5 6.31 15.41 -25.69
CA SER A 5 7.57 15.04 -26.37
C SER A 5 7.77 15.23 -27.90
N ASN A 6 9.02 15.62 -28.23
CA ASN A 6 9.56 16.13 -29.51
C ASN A 6 9.73 15.10 -30.65
N GLY A 7 8.69 14.35 -31.01
CA GLY A 7 8.80 13.32 -32.06
C GLY A 7 7.55 13.13 -32.91
N LYS A 8 7.20 14.12 -33.76
CA LYS A 8 6.27 14.06 -34.92
C LYS A 8 4.88 13.38 -34.81
N PHE A 9 4.48 12.83 -33.67
CA PHE A 9 3.11 12.46 -33.34
C PHE A 9 2.87 12.76 -31.86
N TYR A 10 2.03 13.76 -31.60
CA TYR A 10 1.55 14.04 -30.25
C TYR A 10 0.61 12.91 -29.86
N GLY A 11 0.91 12.19 -28.78
CA GLY A 11 0.02 11.17 -28.26
C GLY A 11 -1.39 11.75 -28.05
N PHE A 12 -2.41 10.99 -28.39
CA PHE A 12 -3.79 11.40 -28.18
C PHE A 12 -4.11 11.32 -26.69
N LEU A 13 -4.80 12.33 -26.14
CA LEU A 13 -5.34 12.31 -24.78
C LEU A 13 -6.65 11.50 -24.68
N CYS A 14 -7.01 10.81 -25.76
CA CYS A 14 -8.16 9.94 -25.88
C CYS A 14 -7.84 8.77 -26.83
N SER A 15 -8.65 7.72 -26.76
CA SER A 15 -8.69 6.71 -27.82
C SER A 15 -9.13 7.35 -29.13
N VAL A 16 -8.50 6.92 -30.23
CA VAL A 16 -8.81 7.40 -31.58
C VAL A 16 -8.91 6.25 -32.56
N LYS A 17 -9.71 6.45 -33.61
CA LYS A 17 -9.79 5.55 -34.76
C LYS A 17 -9.48 6.27 -36.06
N GLU A 18 -8.86 5.55 -36.99
CA GLU A 18 -8.61 6.04 -38.35
C GLU A 18 -9.95 6.16 -39.10
N THR A 19 -10.19 7.29 -39.76
CA THR A 19 -11.43 7.53 -40.53
C THR A 19 -11.42 6.86 -41.91
N GLY A 20 -10.26 6.35 -42.33
CA GLY A 20 -10.00 5.89 -43.70
C GLY A 20 -9.72 7.03 -44.69
N GLN A 21 -9.82 8.29 -44.27
CA GLN A 21 -9.48 9.46 -45.08
C GLN A 21 -8.04 9.92 -44.82
N LYS A 22 -7.50 10.68 -45.76
CA LYS A 22 -6.19 11.32 -45.64
C LYS A 22 -6.34 12.82 -45.72
N LEU A 23 -5.61 13.52 -44.86
CA LEU A 23 -5.42 14.97 -44.94
C LEU A 23 -4.71 15.34 -46.25
N THR A 24 -4.78 16.61 -46.64
CA THR A 24 -4.19 17.12 -47.90
C THR A 24 -2.68 16.88 -48.02
N ASN A 25 -1.99 16.68 -46.89
CA ASN A 25 -0.57 16.33 -46.81
C ASN A 25 -0.29 14.82 -46.80
N GLY A 26 -1.30 13.97 -47.03
CA GLY A 26 -1.19 12.51 -47.10
C GLY A 26 -1.21 11.78 -45.75
N VAL A 27 -1.30 12.51 -44.63
CA VAL A 27 -1.39 11.94 -43.28
C VAL A 27 -2.78 11.35 -43.05
N LYS A 28 -2.84 10.17 -42.41
CA LYS A 28 -4.09 9.52 -42.02
C LYS A 28 -4.88 10.39 -41.05
N GLU A 29 -6.17 10.56 -41.31
CA GLU A 29 -7.06 11.27 -40.40
C GLU A 29 -7.54 10.33 -39.29
N TYR A 30 -7.53 10.85 -38.06
CA TYR A 30 -7.99 10.17 -36.86
C TYR A 30 -9.07 11.00 -36.18
N VAL A 31 -10.09 10.33 -35.66
CA VAL A 31 -11.15 10.95 -34.85
C VAL A 31 -11.20 10.31 -33.48
N GLU A 32 -11.72 11.05 -32.50
CA GLU A 32 -12.00 10.53 -31.17
C GLU A 32 -12.88 9.27 -31.26
N ASP A 33 -12.46 8.23 -30.56
CA ASP A 33 -13.18 6.95 -30.43
C ASP A 33 -13.36 6.64 -28.96
N PHE A 34 -14.07 7.53 -28.29
CA PHE A 34 -14.40 7.43 -26.88
C PHE A 34 -15.90 7.72 -26.69
N VAL A 35 -16.55 6.88 -25.89
CA VAL A 35 -17.92 7.11 -25.42
C VAL A 35 -17.90 6.90 -23.91
N SER A 36 -18.33 7.92 -23.15
CA SER A 36 -18.40 7.85 -21.69
C SER A 36 -19.62 7.06 -21.22
N GLY A 37 -19.53 6.44 -20.05
CA GLY A 37 -20.62 5.79 -19.33
C GLY A 37 -20.47 4.26 -19.25
N PHE A 38 -21.44 3.62 -18.59
CA PHE A 38 -21.38 2.18 -18.28
C PHE A 38 -21.24 1.26 -19.51
N ALA A 39 -21.87 1.62 -20.62
CA ALA A 39 -21.76 0.90 -21.90
C ALA A 39 -20.80 1.62 -22.87
N GLY A 40 -20.00 2.54 -22.36
CA GLY A 40 -19.00 3.30 -23.09
C GLY A 40 -17.83 2.43 -23.54
N HIS A 41 -16.94 3.04 -24.30
CA HIS A 41 -15.73 2.38 -24.79
C HIS A 41 -14.60 3.39 -24.96
N GLY A 42 -13.37 2.89 -24.94
CA GLY A 42 -12.17 3.70 -25.11
C GLY A 42 -11.71 4.35 -23.81
N TRP A 43 -10.83 5.35 -23.93
CA TRP A 43 -10.35 6.12 -22.79
C TRP A 43 -10.22 7.59 -23.14
N LYS A 44 -10.32 8.47 -22.14
CA LYS A 44 -10.14 9.92 -22.33
C LYS A 44 -9.66 10.61 -21.08
N ILE A 45 -8.81 11.62 -21.26
CA ILE A 45 -8.46 12.63 -20.27
C ILE A 45 -8.99 13.98 -20.74
N TRP A 46 -9.86 14.61 -19.96
CA TRP A 46 -10.45 15.90 -20.33
C TRP A 46 -10.78 16.78 -19.13
N GLU A 47 -10.88 18.07 -19.37
CA GLU A 47 -11.39 19.03 -18.41
C GLU A 47 -12.93 18.94 -18.39
N TYR A 48 -13.50 18.35 -17.34
CA TYR A 48 -14.95 18.14 -17.24
C TYR A 48 -15.66 19.36 -16.62
N VAL A 49 -14.95 20.12 -15.79
CA VAL A 49 -15.34 21.43 -15.24
C VAL A 49 -14.09 22.29 -15.23
N LYS A 50 -14.23 23.62 -15.34
CA LYS A 50 -13.10 24.56 -15.31
C LYS A 50 -12.13 24.26 -14.15
N GLY A 51 -10.89 23.94 -14.48
CA GLY A 51 -9.81 23.57 -13.57
C GLY A 51 -9.85 22.14 -13.03
N LYS A 52 -10.84 21.32 -13.41
CA LYS A 52 -11.02 19.95 -12.92
C LYS A 52 -10.96 18.95 -14.07
N TRP A 53 -10.05 17.98 -13.93
CA TRP A 53 -9.77 16.97 -14.95
C TRP A 53 -10.38 15.62 -14.57
N MET A 54 -10.77 14.85 -15.59
CA MET A 54 -11.32 13.50 -15.47
C MET A 54 -10.52 12.55 -16.35
N LEU A 55 -10.23 11.36 -15.82
CA LEU A 55 -9.76 10.20 -16.56
C LEU A 55 -10.87 9.15 -16.50
N GLU A 56 -11.34 8.72 -17.66
CA GLU A 56 -12.24 7.57 -17.79
C GLU A 56 -11.57 6.49 -18.64
N ILE A 57 -11.49 5.28 -18.08
CA ILE A 57 -10.80 4.12 -18.66
C ILE A 57 -11.33 2.83 -18.03
N ASP A 58 -11.29 1.74 -18.79
CA ASP A 58 -11.76 0.42 -18.33
C ASP A 58 -10.83 -0.23 -17.29
N SER A 59 -9.53 -0.03 -17.40
CA SER A 59 -8.53 -0.66 -16.54
C SER A 59 -7.26 0.16 -16.45
N ILE A 60 -6.76 0.33 -15.23
CA ILE A 60 -5.48 0.99 -14.95
C ILE A 60 -4.54 -0.01 -14.28
N ARG A 61 -3.31 -0.13 -14.81
CA ARG A 61 -2.22 -0.86 -14.17
C ARG A 61 -1.12 0.13 -13.83
N VAL A 62 -0.90 0.37 -12.54
CA VAL A 62 0.19 1.18 -12.02
C VAL A 62 1.31 0.24 -11.56
N ARG A 63 2.55 0.48 -12.04
CA ARG A 63 3.73 -0.32 -11.66
C ARG A 63 4.51 0.27 -10.48
N GLY A 64 4.32 1.55 -10.19
CA GLY A 64 4.91 2.26 -9.05
C GLY A 64 3.82 2.69 -8.07
N GLN A 65 3.85 3.94 -7.65
CA GLN A 65 2.90 4.46 -6.65
C GLN A 65 1.63 5.06 -7.29
N PHE A 66 0.47 4.81 -6.66
CA PHE A 66 -0.79 5.47 -6.98
C PHE A 66 -1.27 6.32 -5.79
N THR A 67 -1.05 7.63 -5.87
CA THR A 67 -1.39 8.59 -4.79
C THR A 67 -2.69 9.32 -5.13
N VAL A 68 -3.67 9.26 -4.23
CA VAL A 68 -4.97 9.96 -4.36
C VAL A 68 -5.39 10.55 -3.01
N PHE A 69 -5.98 11.75 -3.03
CA PHE A 69 -6.50 12.40 -1.83
C PHE A 69 -7.74 11.69 -1.26
N GLU A 70 -8.62 11.20 -2.15
CA GLU A 70 -9.83 10.46 -1.78
C GLU A 70 -10.16 9.44 -2.88
N MET A 71 -10.55 8.23 -2.48
CA MET A 71 -10.97 7.16 -3.39
C MET A 71 -12.39 6.70 -3.05
N LEU A 72 -13.35 7.00 -3.93
CA LEU A 72 -14.71 6.46 -3.86
C LEU A 72 -14.82 5.20 -4.73
N ILE A 73 -14.88 4.03 -4.11
CA ILE A 73 -14.98 2.75 -4.83
C ILE A 73 -16.42 2.26 -4.84
N SER A 74 -17.06 2.20 -6.01
CA SER A 74 -18.43 1.69 -6.12
C SER A 74 -18.55 0.17 -5.94
N LYS A 75 -17.48 -0.61 -6.19
CA LYS A 75 -17.41 -2.06 -5.95
C LYS A 75 -15.97 -2.55 -5.88
N VAL A 76 -15.55 -3.09 -4.74
CA VAL A 76 -14.25 -3.79 -4.59
C VAL A 76 -14.41 -5.24 -5.06
N ARG A 77 -13.42 -5.79 -5.78
CA ARG A 77 -13.29 -7.23 -6.00
C ARG A 77 -11.88 -7.68 -5.61
N ALA A 78 -11.82 -8.60 -4.64
CA ALA A 78 -10.68 -9.37 -4.13
C ALA A 78 -9.36 -8.61 -3.93
N ILE A 79 -8.94 -8.48 -2.67
CA ILE A 79 -7.55 -8.18 -2.30
C ILE A 79 -6.83 -9.53 -2.17
N ILE A 80 -5.70 -9.69 -2.86
CA ILE A 80 -4.77 -10.82 -2.65
C ILE A 80 -3.63 -10.26 -1.79
N GLY A 81 -3.39 -10.85 -0.62
CA GLY A 81 -2.36 -10.42 0.33
C GLY A 81 -2.92 -9.67 1.55
N ALA A 82 -2.17 -8.68 2.03
CA ALA A 82 -2.52 -7.91 3.22
C ALA A 82 -2.38 -6.40 3.04
N GLN A 83 -3.19 -5.63 3.77
CA GLN A 83 -3.17 -4.19 3.85
C GLN A 83 -3.05 -3.78 5.32
N ALA A 84 -2.00 -3.02 5.63
CA ALA A 84 -1.78 -2.45 6.96
C ALA A 84 -2.18 -0.97 6.96
N ILE A 85 -2.93 -0.55 7.98
CA ILE A 85 -3.20 0.85 8.30
C ILE A 85 -2.43 1.17 9.59
N THR A 86 -1.42 2.01 9.47
CA THR A 86 -0.45 2.30 10.54
C THR A 86 -0.02 3.77 10.50
N GLN A 87 0.93 4.15 11.35
CA GLN A 87 1.33 5.56 11.54
C GLN A 87 2.30 6.07 10.47
N GLY A 88 2.81 5.21 9.59
CA GLY A 88 3.74 5.60 8.54
C GLY A 88 3.87 4.55 7.43
N CYS A 89 4.11 5.03 6.22
CA CYS A 89 4.46 4.21 5.07
C CYS A 89 5.47 4.99 4.22
N GLY A 90 6.14 4.33 3.29
CA GLY A 90 6.97 4.99 2.31
C GLY A 90 7.59 4.07 1.27
N LYS A 91 8.13 4.68 0.22
CA LYS A 91 8.85 3.98 -0.84
C LYS A 91 10.33 4.28 -0.74
N ILE A 92 11.16 3.23 -0.72
CA ILE A 92 12.62 3.37 -0.65
C ILE A 92 13.13 4.00 -1.94
N LYS A 93 13.86 5.11 -1.83
CA LYS A 93 14.57 5.77 -2.93
C LYS A 93 15.99 5.24 -3.07
N THR A 94 16.72 5.14 -1.96
CA THR A 94 18.07 4.55 -1.89
C THR A 94 18.17 3.66 -0.66
N ALA A 95 18.95 2.58 -0.78
CA ALA A 95 19.36 1.73 0.32
C ALA A 95 20.84 1.40 0.11
N GLU A 96 21.70 1.92 0.98
CA GLU A 96 23.15 1.78 0.87
C GLU A 96 23.73 1.25 2.18
N LEU A 97 24.85 0.53 2.13
CA LEU A 97 25.55 0.13 3.34
C LEU A 97 26.25 1.36 3.95
N SER A 98 26.24 1.46 5.28
CA SER A 98 27.07 2.43 6.00
C SER A 98 28.56 2.19 5.74
N GLU A 99 29.38 3.23 5.92
CA GLU A 99 30.84 3.14 5.67
C GLU A 99 31.53 2.04 6.50
N ASP A 100 31.00 1.76 7.70
CA ASP A 100 31.47 0.69 8.59
C ASP A 100 30.88 -0.69 8.27
N GLY A 101 29.95 -0.79 7.31
CA GLY A 101 29.29 -2.02 6.89
C GLY A 101 28.34 -2.62 7.91
N THR A 102 27.91 -1.86 8.93
CA THR A 102 27.09 -2.38 10.04
C THR A 102 25.59 -2.12 9.90
N ALA A 103 25.18 -1.22 9.02
CA ALA A 103 23.79 -0.85 8.81
C ALA A 103 23.46 -0.54 7.35
N TYR A 104 22.17 -0.64 7.01
CA TYR A 104 21.60 -0.02 5.83
C TYR A 104 21.15 1.41 6.14
N LEU A 105 21.53 2.33 5.27
CA LEU A 105 21.11 3.72 5.23
C LEU A 105 20.06 3.86 4.13
N ILE A 106 18.81 4.08 4.55
CA ILE A 106 17.65 4.14 3.68
C ILE A 106 17.18 5.58 3.56
N THR A 107 16.93 6.03 2.33
CA THR A 107 16.21 7.28 2.06
C THR A 107 14.89 6.97 1.36
N LEU A 108 13.89 7.83 1.55
CA LEU A 108 12.57 7.68 0.96
C LEU A 108 12.37 8.62 -0.22
N GLU A 109 11.46 8.26 -1.13
CA GLU A 109 11.08 9.13 -2.25
C GLU A 109 10.41 10.43 -1.77
N ASP A 110 9.63 10.32 -0.69
CA ASP A 110 8.94 11.44 -0.04
C ASP A 110 9.55 11.70 1.34
N ALA A 111 9.91 12.96 1.59
CA ALA A 111 10.57 13.40 2.82
C ALA A 111 9.58 13.73 3.95
N GLU A 112 8.28 13.81 3.68
CA GLU A 112 7.25 14.07 4.71
C GLU A 112 6.87 12.82 5.52
N MET A 113 7.54 11.69 5.29
CA MET A 113 7.13 10.40 5.83
C MET A 113 7.56 10.20 7.28
N SER A 114 6.66 9.59 8.05
CA SER A 114 6.54 9.71 9.50
C SER A 114 7.25 8.63 10.32
N PHE A 115 8.32 8.03 9.78
CA PHE A 115 9.10 7.04 10.53
C PHE A 115 9.87 7.69 11.68
N MET A 116 9.99 6.96 12.79
CA MET A 116 10.69 7.39 13.99
C MET A 116 11.69 6.34 14.43
N GLU A 117 12.62 6.75 15.31
CA GLU A 117 13.49 5.83 16.03
C GLU A 117 12.67 4.72 16.69
N HIS A 118 13.20 3.50 16.68
CA HIS A 118 12.57 2.30 17.24
C HIS A 118 11.28 1.84 16.55
N ASP A 119 10.87 2.46 15.43
CA ASP A 119 9.79 1.90 14.62
C ASP A 119 10.24 0.57 14.01
N PHE A 120 9.33 -0.39 14.00
CA PHE A 120 9.52 -1.56 13.15
C PHE A 120 9.03 -1.24 11.75
N ILE A 121 9.86 -1.44 10.74
CA ILE A 121 9.47 -1.34 9.34
C ILE A 121 9.29 -2.73 8.74
N ARG A 122 8.24 -2.89 7.95
CA ARG A 122 7.92 -4.13 7.25
C ARG A 122 7.82 -3.90 5.76
N CYS A 123 8.49 -4.74 4.98
CA CYS A 123 8.31 -4.89 3.54
C CYS A 123 7.78 -6.30 3.29
N GLN A 124 6.78 -6.43 2.41
CA GLN A 124 6.26 -7.72 2.00
C GLN A 124 5.77 -7.67 0.56
N GLU A 125 6.47 -8.36 -0.33
CA GLU A 125 6.11 -8.47 -1.75
C GLU A 125 5.89 -9.92 -2.15
N PHE A 126 4.83 -10.16 -2.93
CA PHE A 126 4.42 -11.50 -3.38
C PHE A 126 4.71 -11.77 -4.87
N THR A 127 5.47 -10.90 -5.54
CA THR A 127 5.76 -11.04 -6.98
C THR A 127 6.98 -11.92 -7.23
N GLY A 128 6.76 -13.18 -7.62
CA GLY A 128 7.79 -14.09 -8.15
C GLY A 128 8.63 -14.81 -7.09
N SER A 129 9.25 -14.05 -6.19
CA SER A 129 9.94 -14.52 -4.98
C SER A 129 9.42 -13.73 -3.78
N GLN A 130 9.08 -14.41 -2.69
CA GLN A 130 8.55 -13.75 -1.50
C GLN A 130 9.66 -12.93 -0.83
N LYS A 131 9.64 -11.60 -1.02
CA LYS A 131 10.54 -10.69 -0.32
C LYS A 131 9.84 -10.23 0.96
N VAL A 132 10.44 -10.54 2.11
CA VAL A 132 9.91 -10.12 3.41
C VAL A 132 11.04 -9.74 4.35
N TYR A 133 10.89 -8.58 5.00
CA TYR A 133 11.69 -8.21 6.16
C TYR A 133 10.84 -7.42 7.14
N HIS A 134 11.09 -7.62 8.43
CA HIS A 134 10.47 -6.88 9.53
C HIS A 134 11.58 -6.52 10.51
N VAL A 135 12.02 -5.27 10.48
CA VAL A 135 13.29 -4.83 11.10
C VAL A 135 13.07 -3.57 11.93
N GLU A 136 13.85 -3.40 13.00
CA GLU A 136 13.80 -2.21 13.85
C GLU A 136 14.70 -1.09 13.30
N ILE A 137 14.16 0.13 13.27
CA ILE A 137 14.95 1.33 13.00
C ILE A 137 15.77 1.68 14.24
N GLU A 138 17.09 1.79 14.06
CA GLU A 138 17.97 2.26 15.13
C GLU A 138 17.95 3.78 15.24
N SER A 139 17.89 4.51 14.13
CA SER A 139 17.78 5.98 14.16
C SER A 139 17.19 6.57 12.88
N VAL A 140 16.59 7.75 13.00
CA VAL A 140 16.14 8.58 11.89
C VAL A 140 16.71 9.97 12.05
N ALA A 141 17.60 10.38 11.15
CA ALA A 141 18.24 11.70 11.19
C ALA A 141 18.41 12.24 9.76
N ASP A 142 18.11 13.52 9.56
CA ASP A 142 18.28 14.21 8.27
C ASP A 142 17.62 13.49 7.06
N GLY A 143 16.49 12.82 7.30
CA GLY A 143 15.77 12.05 6.28
C GLY A 143 16.40 10.70 5.93
N ILE A 144 17.40 10.26 6.70
CA ILE A 144 18.05 8.96 6.58
C ILE A 144 17.55 8.06 7.71
N ILE A 145 17.05 6.89 7.34
CA ILE A 145 16.65 5.81 8.24
C ILE A 145 17.84 4.85 8.32
N ARG A 146 18.37 4.65 9.53
CA ARG A 146 19.44 3.68 9.79
C ARG A 146 18.86 2.40 10.38
N VAL A 147 19.10 1.28 9.71
CA VAL A 147 18.67 -0.06 10.13
C VAL A 147 19.89 -0.98 10.25
N PRO A 148 20.20 -1.52 11.44
CA PRO A 148 21.34 -2.41 11.62
C PRO A 148 21.22 -3.69 10.78
N LEU A 149 22.34 -4.19 10.25
CA LEU A 149 22.36 -5.46 9.50
C LEU A 149 21.92 -6.64 10.36
N SER A 150 22.16 -6.59 11.67
CA SER A 150 21.75 -7.61 12.63
C SER A 150 20.24 -7.78 12.75
N GLU A 151 19.46 -6.81 12.26
CA GLU A 151 18.00 -6.90 12.26
C GLU A 151 17.45 -7.79 11.15
N PHE A 152 18.24 -8.04 10.10
CA PHE A 152 17.84 -8.82 8.93
C PHE A 152 18.22 -10.29 9.08
N ASP A 153 17.38 -11.15 8.53
CA ASP A 153 17.67 -12.57 8.44
C ASP A 153 18.84 -12.81 7.48
N LEU A 154 19.74 -13.70 7.89
CA LEU A 154 20.89 -14.13 7.11
C LEU A 154 20.64 -15.52 6.53
N ASP A 155 21.18 -15.78 5.34
CA ASP A 155 21.25 -17.12 4.75
C ASP A 155 22.39 -17.95 5.38
N GLU A 156 22.55 -19.19 4.89
CA GLU A 156 23.58 -20.13 5.37
C GLU A 156 25.02 -19.63 5.16
N GLU A 157 25.21 -18.65 4.28
CA GLU A 157 26.49 -18.04 3.92
C GLU A 157 26.74 -16.74 4.69
N GLY A 158 25.81 -16.33 5.56
CA GLY A 158 25.87 -15.11 6.35
C GLY A 158 25.52 -13.84 5.56
N ILE A 159 24.86 -13.98 4.42
CA ILE A 159 24.41 -12.87 3.57
C ILE A 159 22.94 -12.55 3.89
N VAL A 160 22.60 -11.26 3.87
CA VAL A 160 21.22 -10.81 4.12
C VAL A 160 20.27 -11.39 3.07
N LEU A 161 19.28 -12.16 3.51
CA LEU A 161 18.34 -12.89 2.64
C LEU A 161 17.46 -11.95 1.81
N ASN A 162 16.92 -10.92 2.45
CA ASN A 162 16.01 -9.95 1.85
C ASN A 162 16.50 -8.52 2.11
N PRO A 163 17.56 -8.05 1.43
CA PRO A 163 18.09 -6.72 1.67
C PRO A 163 17.10 -5.64 1.19
N PRO A 164 17.04 -4.48 1.87
CA PRO A 164 16.24 -3.36 1.42
C PRO A 164 16.77 -2.86 0.07
N ALA A 165 15.87 -2.50 -0.84
CA ALA A 165 16.24 -2.06 -2.18
C ALA A 165 15.41 -0.84 -2.64
N PRO A 166 15.94 -0.01 -3.57
CA PRO A 166 15.16 1.02 -4.22
C PRO A 166 13.88 0.46 -4.85
N GLY A 167 12.75 1.12 -4.59
CA GLY A 167 11.42 0.73 -5.06
C GLY A 167 10.57 -0.02 -4.03
N ASP A 168 11.18 -0.59 -2.98
CA ASP A 168 10.47 -1.32 -1.91
C ASP A 168 9.41 -0.43 -1.26
N ASP A 169 8.19 -0.97 -1.09
CA ASP A 169 7.14 -0.37 -0.27
C ASP A 169 7.26 -0.85 1.17
N ILE A 170 7.55 0.09 2.08
CA ILE A 170 7.69 -0.16 3.51
C ILE A 170 6.56 0.48 4.31
N VAL A 171 6.13 -0.21 5.36
CA VAL A 171 5.14 0.30 6.32
C VAL A 171 5.69 0.23 7.73
N GLN A 172 5.36 1.22 8.55
CA GLN A 172 5.59 1.19 9.99
C GLN A 172 4.63 0.16 10.58
N PHE A 173 5.11 -0.77 11.41
CA PHE A 173 4.28 -1.84 11.97
C PHE A 173 4.72 -2.16 13.40
N GLY A 174 4.49 -1.21 14.28
CA GLY A 174 4.88 -1.25 15.69
C GLY A 174 6.08 -0.37 16.01
N ASN A 175 6.41 -0.28 17.30
CA ASN A 175 7.59 0.43 17.79
C ASN A 175 8.05 -0.20 19.12
N SER A 176 9.33 -0.40 19.35
CA SER A 176 9.81 -1.10 20.56
C SER A 176 9.64 -0.27 21.86
N GLN A 177 9.51 1.06 21.74
CA GLN A 177 9.48 1.98 22.89
C GLN A 177 8.20 2.85 22.95
N ASN A 178 7.85 3.51 21.85
CA ASN A 178 6.77 4.47 21.77
C ASN A 178 5.40 3.78 21.65
N LYS A 179 4.69 3.69 22.78
CA LYS A 179 3.35 3.10 22.86
C LYS A 179 2.31 3.70 21.91
N ALA A 180 2.43 4.97 21.55
CA ALA A 180 1.50 5.60 20.61
C ALA A 180 1.62 5.03 19.18
N ARG A 181 2.71 4.33 18.88
CA ARG A 181 3.02 3.74 17.57
C ARG A 181 2.95 2.21 17.57
N GLN A 182 2.47 1.61 18.66
CA GLN A 182 2.33 0.16 18.83
C GLN A 182 0.97 -0.37 18.38
N SER A 183 0.33 0.29 17.41
CA SER A 183 -1.00 -0.09 16.93
C SER A 183 -1.04 -0.21 15.40
N ALA A 184 -1.87 -1.14 14.91
CA ALA A 184 -2.11 -1.34 13.50
C ALA A 184 -3.51 -1.90 13.27
N ILE A 185 -4.10 -1.61 12.11
CA ILE A 185 -5.20 -2.41 11.57
C ILE A 185 -4.61 -3.22 10.41
N TYR A 186 -4.76 -4.54 10.46
CA TYR A 186 -4.20 -5.46 9.50
C TYR A 186 -5.32 -6.26 8.82
N LEU A 187 -5.55 -5.97 7.55
CA LEU A 187 -6.52 -6.68 6.71
C LEU A 187 -5.74 -7.70 5.91
N HIS A 188 -5.97 -9.00 6.09
CA HIS A 188 -5.21 -10.02 5.37
C HIS A 188 -6.12 -11.14 4.87
N ALA A 189 -5.75 -11.69 3.72
CA ALA A 189 -6.39 -12.86 3.10
C ALA A 189 -5.51 -14.12 3.15
N ASP A 190 -4.25 -13.98 3.53
CA ASP A 190 -3.21 -14.98 3.30
C ASP A 190 -2.10 -14.96 4.36
N GLU A 191 -2.26 -15.82 5.37
CA GLU A 191 -1.18 -16.48 6.13
C GLU A 191 -1.59 -17.93 6.51
N THR A 192 -2.90 -18.22 6.56
CA THR A 192 -3.49 -19.57 6.76
C THR A 192 -4.68 -19.87 5.83
N GLY A 193 -4.87 -19.06 4.78
CA GLY A 193 -6.01 -19.16 3.85
C GLY A 193 -7.35 -18.70 4.41
N GLN A 194 -7.33 -17.86 5.46
CA GLN A 194 -8.55 -17.36 6.11
C GLN A 194 -8.53 -15.83 6.22
N PRO A 195 -9.44 -15.13 5.51
CA PRO A 195 -9.45 -13.68 5.54
C PRO A 195 -9.93 -13.15 6.90
N ALA A 196 -9.21 -12.16 7.43
CA ALA A 196 -9.54 -11.51 8.70
C ALA A 196 -9.17 -10.02 8.69
N ILE A 197 -9.83 -9.28 9.57
CA ILE A 197 -9.46 -7.91 9.95
C ILE A 197 -9.01 -7.96 11.40
N ASP A 198 -7.75 -7.58 11.64
CA ASP A 198 -7.16 -7.54 12.96
C ASP A 198 -6.94 -6.10 13.40
N VAL A 199 -7.44 -5.74 14.58
CA VAL A 199 -7.02 -4.54 15.30
C VAL A 199 -6.00 -4.98 16.33
N MET A 200 -4.79 -4.48 16.16
CA MET A 200 -3.62 -4.89 16.92
C MET A 200 -3.12 -3.74 17.80
N PHE A 201 -2.73 -4.08 19.02
CA PHE A 201 -2.12 -3.17 19.98
C PHE A 201 -0.89 -3.83 20.61
N ASP A 202 -0.08 -3.02 21.29
CA ASP A 202 1.14 -3.43 21.98
C ASP A 202 2.16 -4.14 21.06
N ILE A 203 2.21 -3.76 19.77
CA ILE A 203 3.20 -4.25 18.79
C ILE A 203 4.58 -3.67 19.12
N ASN A 204 5.19 -4.21 20.16
CA ASN A 204 6.47 -3.80 20.73
C ASN A 204 7.63 -4.75 20.37
N GLY A 205 7.40 -5.64 19.40
CA GLY A 205 8.38 -6.61 18.92
C GLY A 205 7.93 -7.23 17.60
N LYS A 206 8.78 -8.09 17.04
CA LYS A 206 8.52 -8.86 15.82
C LYS A 206 7.58 -10.05 16.04
N ASN A 207 7.41 -10.48 17.30
CA ASN A 207 6.41 -11.48 17.67
C ASN A 207 5.05 -10.81 17.91
N TRP A 208 4.04 -11.29 17.20
CA TRP A 208 2.66 -10.78 17.26
C TRP A 208 1.73 -11.60 18.15
N ASP A 209 2.26 -12.59 18.87
CA ASP A 209 1.52 -13.36 19.86
C ASP A 209 0.86 -12.44 20.90
N GLY A 210 -0.45 -12.59 21.07
CA GLY A 210 -1.25 -11.79 22.00
C GLY A 210 -1.43 -10.31 21.63
N LYS A 211 -1.00 -9.90 20.43
CA LYS A 211 -1.11 -8.49 19.96
C LYS A 211 -2.42 -8.18 19.25
N VAL A 212 -3.10 -9.20 18.72
CA VAL A 212 -4.45 -9.06 18.17
C VAL A 212 -5.43 -8.86 19.31
N LYS A 213 -6.07 -7.68 19.36
CA LYS A 213 -7.06 -7.34 20.40
C LYS A 213 -8.48 -7.43 19.90
N ILE A 214 -8.68 -7.25 18.60
CA ILE A 214 -9.97 -7.43 17.94
C ILE A 214 -9.71 -8.21 16.66
N ARG A 215 -10.52 -9.23 16.39
CA ARG A 215 -10.52 -9.94 15.11
C ARG A 215 -11.93 -10.08 14.57
N VAL A 216 -12.09 -9.83 13.28
CA VAL A 216 -13.31 -10.10 12.51
C VAL A 216 -12.99 -11.06 11.37
N GLY A 217 -13.54 -12.27 11.42
CA GLY A 217 -13.27 -13.30 10.42
C GLY A 217 -12.08 -14.19 10.79
N GLY A 218 -11.78 -15.14 9.90
CA GLY A 218 -10.77 -16.19 10.11
C GLY A 218 -10.93 -16.96 11.43
N ASP A 219 -9.84 -17.62 11.84
CA ASP A 219 -9.77 -18.32 13.13
C ASP A 219 -9.51 -17.33 14.26
N ILE A 220 -10.24 -17.48 15.35
CA ILE A 220 -10.04 -16.69 16.58
C ILE A 220 -8.78 -17.20 17.29
N PRO A 221 -7.84 -16.31 17.72
CA PRO A 221 -6.66 -16.69 18.47
C PRO A 221 -7.00 -17.59 19.68
N ASP A 222 -6.22 -18.64 19.88
CA ASP A 222 -6.33 -19.58 21.01
C ASP A 222 -7.69 -20.29 21.18
N SER A 223 -8.56 -20.25 20.18
CA SER A 223 -9.92 -20.79 20.26
C SER A 223 -10.05 -22.28 19.88
N GLY A 224 -8.97 -22.92 19.44
CA GLY A 224 -9.02 -24.27 18.89
C GLY A 224 -9.74 -24.38 17.54
N GLY A 225 -9.70 -23.31 16.73
CA GLY A 225 -10.26 -23.29 15.37
C GLY A 225 -11.69 -22.75 15.26
N LEU A 226 -12.19 -22.06 16.29
CA LEU A 226 -13.46 -21.33 16.19
C LEU A 226 -13.27 -20.08 15.33
N LYS A 227 -14.31 -19.73 14.56
CA LYS A 227 -14.30 -18.59 13.65
C LYS A 227 -15.36 -17.59 14.07
N GLY A 228 -15.11 -16.29 13.87
CA GLY A 228 -16.10 -15.25 14.14
C GLY A 228 -15.52 -13.92 14.59
N PHE A 229 -16.10 -13.37 15.64
CA PHE A 229 -15.71 -12.10 16.25
C PHE A 229 -15.00 -12.36 17.58
N TYR A 230 -13.82 -11.76 17.75
CA TYR A 230 -13.07 -11.76 18.99
C TYR A 230 -12.75 -10.33 19.41
N CYS A 231 -12.86 -10.04 20.71
CA CYS A 231 -12.45 -8.77 21.28
C CYS A 231 -11.96 -8.98 22.71
N GLU A 232 -10.69 -8.66 22.98
CA GLU A 232 -10.14 -8.62 24.33
C GLU A 232 -10.68 -7.40 25.07
N ASN A 233 -11.29 -7.61 26.24
CA ASN A 233 -11.92 -6.56 27.05
C ASN A 233 -12.91 -5.67 26.26
N GLY A 234 -13.57 -6.26 25.25
CA GLY A 234 -14.52 -5.58 24.40
C GLY A 234 -15.89 -5.37 25.03
N MET A 235 -16.62 -4.39 24.52
CA MET A 235 -18.04 -4.18 24.80
C MET A 235 -18.79 -4.09 23.47
N ILE A 236 -19.82 -4.91 23.29
CA ILE A 236 -20.72 -4.78 22.14
C ILE A 236 -21.92 -3.96 22.59
N LYS A 237 -22.05 -2.75 22.04
CA LYS A 237 -23.20 -1.86 22.26
C LYS A 237 -24.14 -1.93 21.06
N GLY A 238 -25.30 -2.53 21.25
CA GLY A 238 -26.42 -2.44 20.30
C GLY A 238 -27.30 -1.24 20.63
N THR A 239 -27.69 -0.43 19.65
CA THR A 239 -28.67 0.65 19.85
C THR A 239 -29.71 0.61 18.73
N ASP A 240 -30.99 0.55 19.09
CA ASP A 240 -32.08 0.60 18.10
C ASP A 240 -32.44 2.03 17.69
N SER A 241 -33.30 2.18 16.68
CA SER A 241 -33.74 3.50 16.21
C SER A 241 -34.57 4.29 17.24
N ASN A 242 -34.97 3.66 18.34
CA ASN A 242 -35.70 4.27 19.44
C ASN A 242 -34.77 4.69 20.59
N GLY A 243 -33.46 4.46 20.46
CA GLY A 243 -32.46 4.78 21.47
C GLY A 243 -32.31 3.72 22.58
N HIS A 244 -32.98 2.57 22.47
CA HIS A 244 -32.79 1.47 23.41
C HIS A 244 -31.41 0.85 23.20
N THR A 245 -30.65 0.70 24.29
CA THR A 245 -29.28 0.19 24.26
C THR A 245 -29.15 -1.13 25.00
N VAL A 246 -28.48 -2.11 24.38
CA VAL A 246 -28.09 -3.39 25.01
C VAL A 246 -26.57 -3.50 24.99
N TYR A 247 -25.99 -4.03 26.07
CA TYR A 247 -24.56 -4.30 26.21
C TYR A 247 -24.34 -5.81 26.32
N CYS A 248 -23.33 -6.33 25.62
CA CYS A 248 -22.79 -7.68 25.76
C CYS A 248 -21.28 -7.58 26.02
#